data_AF-A0A9D5K7D6-F1
#
_entry.id   AF-A0A9D5K7D6-F1
#
_cell.length_a   1.000
_cell.length_b   1.000
_cell.length_c   1.000
_cell.angle_alpha   90.00
_cell.angle_beta   90.00
_cell.angle_gamma   90.00
#
_symmetry.space_group_name_H-M   'P 1'
#
loop_
_entity.id
_entity.type
_entity.pdbx_description
1 polymer ?
#
loop_
_entity_poly.entity_id
_entity_poly.type
_entity_poly.pdbx_seq_one_letter_code
_entity_poly.pdbx_strand_id
1 'polypeptide(L)'
;MVGLGFPISTLSNGSGYGTIPRCRVYDLNVSAFVPQQSPNRIPAVCFGTKNSSSTVVAFAILMVFVALPLLISSGVHAAVSPAVDSAGDYLMRQRYERAKDFAARRRAEDPSDIRALYAYFTVRHTQILDYESYAVHGEEFLRFLDTAMTIVENSLSSGSPVDTVRHLFYLGNILGSKGIIQAKTGKWFRAAKTATRSVAMLREAKKRDSTFLAALLGVGLFNYYLSQNLGWVPFFKDRTEEGLRDIVAATEAEFPYDYAAMNAYCWILIERAEYVRADSIAREVLADYPRNTIFLRIAARSTLMNEKFDKALRDGRRLRDLTLEREGALRNWSDLLMAYEVMATAALELNRPHEALRIAREALEKEVPMWAQKIDHVQNHWSYLTEMEKKLDKGGIEDALSE
;
A
#
# COMPACT_ATOMS: atom_id res chain seq x y z
N MET A 1 -60.66 -12.25 -36.50
CA MET A 1 -60.79 -13.71 -36.70
C MET A 1 -59.57 -14.35 -36.07
N VAL A 2 -59.71 -14.84 -34.83
CA VAL A 2 -59.60 -16.27 -34.42
C VAL A 2 -58.22 -16.87 -34.76
N GLY A 3 -57.33 -17.29 -33.86
CA GLY A 3 -57.43 -17.64 -32.43
C GLY A 3 -57.07 -19.13 -32.20
N LEU A 4 -56.34 -19.40 -31.10
CA LEU A 4 -56.11 -20.68 -30.36
C LEU A 4 -54.73 -21.36 -30.58
N GLY A 5 -53.94 -21.72 -29.55
CA GLY A 5 -54.22 -21.78 -28.10
C GLY A 5 -52.98 -21.96 -27.19
N PHE A 6 -53.23 -21.82 -25.88
CA PHE A 6 -52.37 -22.02 -24.69
C PHE A 6 -52.80 -23.35 -23.98
N PRO A 7 -52.00 -24.02 -23.11
CA PRO A 7 -51.75 -23.56 -21.71
C PRO A 7 -50.44 -23.98 -20.97
N ILE A 8 -49.98 -23.06 -20.11
CA ILE A 8 -49.53 -23.13 -18.69
C ILE A 8 -48.99 -24.47 -18.11
N SER A 9 -47.77 -24.47 -17.53
CA SER A 9 -47.51 -24.65 -16.07
C SER A 9 -46.02 -24.79 -15.63
N THR A 10 -45.61 -23.85 -14.76
CA THR A 10 -44.79 -23.90 -13.52
C THR A 10 -43.52 -24.75 -13.36
N LEU A 11 -42.44 -24.07 -12.93
CA LEU A 11 -41.48 -24.33 -11.82
C LEU A 11 -40.12 -23.70 -12.19
N SER A 12 -39.24 -23.16 -11.35
CA SER A 12 -39.27 -22.52 -10.04
C SER A 12 -37.89 -21.85 -9.86
N ASN A 13 -37.91 -20.61 -9.35
CA ASN A 13 -36.87 -19.81 -8.69
C ASN A 13 -35.45 -20.38 -8.49
N GLY A 14 -34.46 -19.50 -8.74
CA GLY A 14 -33.09 -19.62 -8.26
C GLY A 14 -32.17 -18.44 -8.60
N SER A 15 -32.67 -17.20 -8.52
CA SER A 15 -31.85 -15.99 -8.67
C SER A 15 -31.19 -15.62 -7.35
N GLY A 16 -29.85 -15.66 -7.30
CA GLY A 16 -29.07 -15.23 -6.15
C GLY A 16 -27.80 -14.50 -6.59
N TYR A 17 -27.95 -13.31 -7.18
CA TYR A 17 -26.82 -12.37 -7.31
C TYR A 17 -26.73 -11.58 -6.01
N GLY A 18 -25.71 -11.88 -5.22
CA GLY A 18 -25.40 -11.17 -3.98
C GLY A 18 -25.08 -9.72 -4.27
N THR A 19 -25.85 -8.83 -3.64
CA THR A 19 -25.51 -7.42 -3.45
C THR A 19 -24.18 -7.30 -2.69
N ILE A 20 -23.23 -6.56 -3.24
CA ILE A 20 -22.02 -6.12 -2.54
C ILE A 20 -22.47 -5.29 -1.32
N PRO A 21 -22.09 -5.63 -0.08
CA PRO A 21 -22.52 -4.88 1.09
C PRO A 21 -21.88 -3.50 1.12
N ARG A 22 -22.69 -2.49 1.43
CA ARG A 22 -22.26 -1.11 1.69
C ARG A 22 -21.32 -1.07 2.90
N CYS A 23 -20.19 -0.37 2.79
CA CYS A 23 -19.41 0.09 3.93
C CYS A 23 -20.32 0.85 4.90
N ARG A 24 -20.44 0.37 6.13
CA ARG A 24 -21.08 1.13 7.22
C ARG A 24 -20.04 2.08 7.80
N VAL A 25 -20.29 3.37 7.64
CA VAL A 25 -19.64 4.42 8.43
C VAL A 25 -19.98 4.17 9.90
N TYR A 26 -18.96 3.92 10.72
CA TYR A 26 -19.11 3.94 12.17
C TYR A 26 -18.70 5.33 12.69
N ASP A 27 -19.66 6.07 13.25
CA ASP A 27 -19.37 7.14 14.20
C ASP A 27 -18.83 6.49 15.48
N LEU A 28 -17.51 6.54 15.70
CA LEU A 28 -16.89 6.12 16.96
C LEU A 28 -16.41 7.33 17.73
N ASN A 29 -17.13 7.58 18.81
CA ASN A 29 -16.85 8.58 19.83
C ASN A 29 -15.55 8.21 20.57
N VAL A 30 -14.50 9.01 20.37
CA VAL A 30 -13.18 8.80 20.97
C VAL A 30 -13.19 9.36 22.39
N SER A 31 -13.41 8.51 23.40
CA SER A 31 -13.00 8.82 24.77
C SER A 31 -12.53 7.56 25.52
N ALA A 32 -11.28 7.64 26.00
CA ALA A 32 -10.64 6.84 27.04
C ALA A 32 -10.54 5.31 26.85
N PHE A 33 -9.39 4.86 26.31
CA PHE A 33 -8.82 3.56 26.66
C PHE A 33 -7.33 3.74 26.95
N VAL A 34 -6.96 3.63 28.23
CA VAL A 34 -5.56 3.61 28.69
C VAL A 34 -5.27 2.18 29.13
N PRO A 35 -4.43 1.40 28.43
CA PRO A 35 -4.08 0.07 28.87
C PRO A 35 -3.01 0.14 29.98
N GLN A 36 -3.27 -0.56 31.09
CA GLN A 36 -2.29 -0.82 32.15
C GLN A 36 -1.11 -1.64 31.60
N GLN A 37 0.12 -1.20 31.88
CA GLN A 37 1.34 -1.93 31.57
C GLN A 37 1.61 -2.99 32.66
N SER A 38 1.91 -4.22 32.23
CA SER A 38 2.39 -5.33 33.06
C SER A 38 3.85 -5.10 33.50
N PRO A 39 4.23 -5.41 34.76
CA PRO A 39 5.55 -5.08 35.31
C PRO A 39 6.66 -6.11 35.03
N ASN A 40 6.37 -7.25 34.39
CA ASN A 40 7.39 -8.24 34.03
C ASN A 40 7.54 -8.29 32.50
N ARG A 41 8.39 -7.43 31.96
CA ARG A 41 8.79 -7.44 30.56
C ARG A 41 10.29 -7.75 30.49
N ILE A 42 10.64 -8.80 29.75
CA ILE A 42 11.90 -8.85 28.99
C ILE A 42 11.99 -7.50 28.28
N PRO A 43 13.13 -6.77 28.31
CA PRO A 43 13.20 -5.48 27.65
C PRO A 43 12.68 -5.69 26.24
N ALA A 44 11.60 -4.97 25.90
CA ALA A 44 11.21 -4.83 24.52
C ALA A 44 12.53 -4.54 23.81
N VAL A 45 12.92 -5.42 22.88
CA VAL A 45 13.98 -5.09 21.96
C VAL A 45 13.38 -3.94 21.18
N CYS A 46 13.50 -2.74 21.76
CA CYS A 46 13.49 -1.49 21.06
C CYS A 46 14.47 -1.79 19.96
N PHE A 47 13.96 -1.94 18.75
CA PHE A 47 14.76 -1.91 17.55
C PHE A 47 15.50 -0.58 17.64
N GLY A 48 16.68 -0.62 18.25
CA GLY A 48 17.67 0.42 18.17
C GLY A 48 18.05 0.41 16.72
N THR A 49 17.31 1.19 15.93
CA THR A 49 17.71 1.59 14.59
C THR A 49 19.02 2.31 14.77
N LYS A 50 20.10 1.55 14.77
CA LYS A 50 21.46 2.02 14.82
C LYS A 50 21.70 2.71 13.47
N ASN A 51 21.35 3.99 13.41
CA ASN A 51 21.76 4.96 12.39
C ASN A 51 21.74 4.48 10.93
N SER A 52 20.56 4.31 10.34
CA SER A 52 20.38 4.48 8.88
C SER A 52 19.25 5.45 8.50
N SER A 53 18.43 5.89 9.46
CA SER A 53 17.30 6.80 9.21
C SER A 53 17.63 8.30 9.34
N SER A 54 18.84 8.66 9.76
CA SER A 54 19.17 10.06 10.15
C SER A 54 20.04 10.81 9.13
N THR A 55 20.54 10.15 8.07
CA THR A 55 21.49 10.76 7.11
C THR A 55 20.92 11.09 5.74
N VAL A 56 19.67 10.73 5.44
CA VAL A 56 19.05 10.97 4.11
C VAL A 56 18.07 12.14 4.09
N VAL A 57 17.75 12.74 5.23
CA VAL A 57 16.58 13.62 5.36
C VAL A 57 16.93 15.10 5.58
N ALA A 58 18.21 15.43 5.82
CA ALA A 58 18.63 16.79 6.12
C ALA A 58 18.80 17.66 4.86
N PHE A 59 18.23 18.87 4.92
CA PHE A 59 18.40 20.02 4.01
C PHE A 59 17.39 20.18 2.86
N ALA A 60 16.13 20.45 3.20
CA ALA A 60 15.18 21.12 2.32
C ALA A 60 14.99 22.59 2.73
N ILE A 61 15.17 23.46 1.74
CA ILE A 61 15.38 24.92 1.80
C ILE A 61 14.06 25.68 1.55
N LEU A 62 13.66 26.53 2.51
CA LEU A 62 13.33 27.97 2.44
C LEU A 62 12.17 28.55 1.55
N MET A 63 11.18 29.19 2.24
CA MET A 63 10.32 30.41 1.95
C MET A 63 9.27 30.38 0.79
N VAL A 64 8.05 31.02 0.75
CA VAL A 64 7.26 32.01 1.55
C VAL A 64 5.81 32.20 0.96
N PHE A 65 4.77 32.36 1.84
CA PHE A 65 3.47 33.15 1.83
C PHE A 65 2.50 33.15 0.58
N VAL A 66 1.16 33.29 0.59
CA VAL A 66 0.08 33.68 1.54
C VAL A 66 -1.35 33.38 1.00
N ALA A 67 -2.33 33.24 1.92
CA ALA A 67 -3.81 33.43 1.88
C ALA A 67 -4.82 32.47 1.15
N LEU A 68 -5.91 32.22 1.90
CA LEU A 68 -7.17 31.46 1.73
C LEU A 68 -8.34 32.45 1.38
N PRO A 69 -9.67 32.14 1.30
CA PRO A 69 -10.44 30.87 1.14
C PRO A 69 -11.65 30.89 0.12
N LEU A 70 -12.23 29.68 -0.04
CA LEU A 70 -13.67 29.28 -0.16
C LEU A 70 -14.51 29.59 -1.43
N LEU A 71 -15.11 28.54 -2.03
CA LEU A 71 -16.55 28.21 -1.93
C LEU A 71 -16.91 26.84 -2.56
N ILE A 72 -18.07 26.34 -2.13
CA ILE A 72 -18.65 24.99 -2.13
C ILE A 72 -19.33 24.62 -3.48
N SER A 73 -19.32 23.34 -3.89
CA SER A 73 -20.50 22.66 -4.46
C SER A 73 -20.27 21.16 -4.71
N SER A 74 -21.26 20.37 -4.26
CA SER A 74 -21.79 19.09 -4.75
C SER A 74 -21.58 18.87 -6.26
N GLY A 75 -21.28 17.67 -6.79
CA GLY A 75 -21.59 16.30 -6.38
C GLY A 75 -22.40 15.64 -7.51
N VAL A 76 -21.75 14.81 -8.35
CA VAL A 76 -22.39 13.91 -9.33
C VAL A 76 -21.44 12.72 -9.58
N HIS A 77 -21.75 11.54 -9.05
CA HIS A 77 -21.07 10.30 -9.45
C HIS A 77 -21.76 9.71 -10.68
N ALA A 78 -21.07 9.80 -11.82
CA ALA A 78 -21.43 9.09 -13.04
C ALA A 78 -21.05 7.60 -12.90
N ALA A 79 -21.99 6.72 -13.25
CA ALA A 79 -21.80 5.28 -13.24
C ALA A 79 -20.56 4.87 -14.06
N VAL A 80 -19.65 4.14 -13.42
CA VAL A 80 -18.41 3.64 -14.02
C VAL A 80 -18.72 2.45 -14.93
N SER A 81 -18.08 2.40 -16.10
CA SER A 81 -18.28 1.36 -17.11
C SER A 81 -17.59 0.03 -16.70
N PRO A 82 -18.23 -1.15 -16.90
CA PRO A 82 -17.72 -2.48 -16.50
C PRO A 82 -16.33 -2.89 -17.06
N ALA A 83 -15.79 -2.17 -18.05
CA ALA A 83 -14.54 -2.52 -18.72
C ALA A 83 -13.27 -2.07 -17.95
N VAL A 84 -13.40 -1.16 -16.98
CA VAL A 84 -12.30 -0.70 -16.10
C VAL A 84 -12.15 -1.60 -14.85
N ASP A 85 -13.19 -2.38 -14.53
CA ASP A 85 -13.25 -3.20 -13.31
C ASP A 85 -12.32 -4.43 -13.35
N SER A 86 -12.04 -5.02 -14.51
CA SER A 86 -11.21 -6.23 -14.57
C SER A 86 -9.72 -5.98 -14.33
N ALA A 87 -9.17 -4.83 -14.77
CA ALA A 87 -7.77 -4.49 -14.45
C ALA A 87 -7.58 -4.18 -12.96
N GLY A 88 -8.54 -3.46 -12.36
CA GLY A 88 -8.58 -3.19 -10.93
C GLY A 88 -8.73 -4.47 -10.11
N ASP A 89 -9.65 -5.36 -10.47
CA ASP A 89 -9.81 -6.65 -9.79
C ASP A 89 -8.56 -7.54 -9.92
N TYR A 90 -7.96 -7.65 -11.12
CA TYR A 90 -6.70 -8.37 -11.27
C TYR A 90 -5.57 -7.75 -10.43
N LEU A 91 -5.52 -6.42 -10.34
CA LEU A 91 -4.55 -5.71 -9.51
C LEU A 91 -4.74 -6.03 -8.03
N MET A 92 -5.98 -6.02 -7.53
CA MET A 92 -6.30 -6.34 -6.13
C MET A 92 -6.06 -7.81 -5.78
N ARG A 93 -6.20 -8.71 -6.76
CA ARG A 93 -5.80 -10.12 -6.67
C ARG A 93 -4.30 -10.33 -6.93
N GLN A 94 -3.56 -9.25 -7.19
CA GLN A 94 -2.11 -9.24 -7.46
C GLN A 94 -1.71 -10.14 -8.63
N ARG A 95 -2.61 -10.27 -9.62
CA ARG A 95 -2.38 -10.93 -10.90
C ARG A 95 -1.81 -9.93 -11.90
N TYR A 96 -0.62 -9.41 -11.61
CA TYR A 96 -0.01 -8.29 -12.34
C TYR A 96 0.13 -8.53 -13.84
N GLU A 97 0.55 -9.72 -14.27
CA GLU A 97 0.69 -10.03 -15.70
C GLU A 97 -0.66 -9.97 -16.42
N ARG A 98 -1.71 -10.57 -15.85
CA ARG A 98 -3.06 -10.50 -16.43
C ARG A 98 -3.61 -9.07 -16.46
N ALA A 99 -3.34 -8.28 -15.43
CA ALA A 99 -3.74 -6.88 -15.37
C ALA A 99 -3.02 -6.04 -16.45
N LYS A 100 -1.70 -6.27 -16.65
CA LYS A 100 -0.92 -5.64 -17.72
C LYS A 100 -1.43 -6.05 -19.09
N ASP A 101 -1.65 -7.33 -19.34
CA ASP A 101 -2.15 -7.84 -20.62
C ASP A 101 -3.54 -7.29 -20.95
N PHE A 102 -4.40 -7.15 -19.95
CA PHE A 102 -5.71 -6.53 -20.12
C PHE A 102 -5.57 -5.06 -20.53
N ALA A 103 -4.80 -4.26 -19.78
CA ALA A 103 -4.60 -2.85 -20.10
C ALA A 103 -3.86 -2.64 -21.43
N ALA A 104 -2.89 -3.50 -21.76
CA ALA A 104 -2.13 -3.43 -23.01
C ALA A 104 -3.01 -3.72 -24.23
N ARG A 105 -3.90 -4.73 -24.17
CA ARG A 105 -4.86 -5.02 -25.25
C ARG A 105 -5.78 -3.84 -25.51
N ARG A 106 -6.35 -3.25 -24.45
CA ARG A 106 -7.21 -2.07 -24.56
C ARG A 106 -6.50 -0.89 -25.22
N ARG A 107 -5.21 -0.68 -24.90
CA ARG A 107 -4.38 0.35 -25.56
C ARG A 107 -4.05 0.04 -27.01
N ALA A 108 -3.94 -1.24 -27.38
CA ALA A 108 -3.71 -1.63 -28.77
C ALA A 108 -4.96 -1.40 -29.63
N GLU A 109 -6.15 -1.61 -29.06
CA GLU A 109 -7.43 -1.31 -29.69
C GLU A 109 -7.67 0.20 -29.84
N ASP A 110 -7.31 0.98 -28.81
CA ASP A 110 -7.44 2.44 -28.81
C ASP A 110 -6.20 3.10 -28.17
N PRO A 111 -5.21 3.52 -28.98
CA PRO A 111 -4.02 4.19 -28.48
C PRO A 111 -4.29 5.54 -27.81
N SER A 112 -5.46 6.14 -28.04
CA SER A 112 -5.89 7.40 -27.43
C SER A 112 -6.58 7.22 -26.08
N ASP A 113 -6.87 5.98 -25.68
CA ASP A 113 -7.49 5.68 -24.37
C ASP A 113 -6.50 5.94 -23.22
N ILE A 114 -6.55 7.15 -22.69
CA ILE A 114 -5.74 7.59 -21.55
C ILE A 114 -6.06 6.78 -20.29
N ARG A 115 -7.28 6.25 -20.14
CA ARG A 115 -7.64 5.43 -18.97
C ARG A 115 -6.93 4.08 -19.05
N ALA A 116 -6.84 3.48 -20.23
CA ALA A 116 -6.08 2.26 -20.45
C ALA A 116 -4.56 2.48 -20.24
N LEU A 117 -4.02 3.63 -20.68
CA LEU A 117 -2.65 4.05 -20.34
C LEU A 117 -2.45 4.15 -18.82
N TYR A 118 -3.37 4.82 -18.13
CA TYR A 118 -3.30 4.99 -16.68
C TYR A 118 -3.41 3.65 -15.94
N ALA A 119 -4.31 2.76 -16.34
CA ALA A 119 -4.43 1.42 -15.77
C ALA A 119 -3.13 0.62 -15.94
N TYR A 120 -2.52 0.65 -17.12
CA TYR A 120 -1.22 0.00 -17.37
C TYR A 120 -0.12 0.60 -16.48
N PHE A 121 -0.08 1.93 -16.34
CA PHE A 121 0.80 2.63 -15.42
C PHE A 121 0.61 2.15 -13.97
N THR A 122 -0.63 2.15 -13.46
CA THR A 122 -0.95 1.78 -12.08
C THR A 122 -0.51 0.35 -11.78
N VAL A 123 -0.79 -0.60 -12.68
CA VAL A 123 -0.38 -2.00 -12.50
C VAL A 123 1.15 -2.11 -12.41
N ARG A 124 1.89 -1.46 -13.32
CA ARG A 124 3.36 -1.46 -13.29
C ARG A 124 3.90 -0.79 -12.03
N HIS A 125 3.33 0.33 -11.62
CA HIS A 125 3.74 1.05 -10.42
C HIS A 125 3.56 0.18 -9.18
N THR A 126 2.37 -0.40 -8.99
CA THR A 126 2.08 -1.28 -7.85
C THR A 126 2.96 -2.52 -7.85
N GLN A 127 3.22 -3.14 -9.01
CA GLN A 127 4.13 -4.29 -9.11
C GLN A 127 5.56 -3.93 -8.66
N ILE A 128 6.06 -2.74 -9.04
CA ILE A 128 7.38 -2.26 -8.64
C ILE A 128 7.43 -1.97 -7.14
N LEU A 129 6.38 -1.35 -6.58
CA LEU A 129 6.27 -1.07 -5.15
C LEU A 129 6.18 -2.35 -4.32
N ASP A 130 5.32 -3.30 -4.72
CA ASP A 130 5.15 -4.60 -4.07
C ASP A 130 6.49 -5.34 -4.05
N TYR A 131 7.11 -5.56 -5.21
CA TYR A 131 8.35 -6.34 -5.30
C TYR A 131 9.62 -5.56 -4.93
N GLU A 132 9.48 -4.29 -4.54
CA GLU A 132 10.58 -3.36 -4.27
C GLU A 132 11.67 -3.37 -5.37
N SER A 133 11.25 -3.61 -6.62
CA SER A 133 12.16 -3.94 -7.73
C SER A 133 12.72 -2.69 -8.42
N TYR A 134 12.89 -1.59 -7.67
CA TYR A 134 13.35 -0.29 -8.14
C TYR A 134 14.69 -0.37 -8.87
N ALA A 135 15.62 -1.16 -8.36
CA ALA A 135 16.95 -1.31 -8.95
C ALA A 135 16.94 -2.09 -10.27
N VAL A 136 15.95 -2.96 -10.47
CA VAL A 136 15.87 -3.85 -11.64
C VAL A 136 14.99 -3.22 -12.73
N HIS A 137 13.80 -2.74 -12.37
CA HIS A 137 12.81 -2.22 -13.32
C HIS A 137 12.69 -0.69 -13.32
N GLY A 138 13.34 0.01 -12.39
CA GLY A 138 13.15 1.45 -12.21
C GLY A 138 13.52 2.28 -13.42
N GLU A 139 14.63 1.98 -14.10
CA GLU A 139 15.05 2.77 -15.27
C GLU A 139 14.11 2.60 -16.47
N GLU A 140 13.70 1.36 -16.76
CA GLU A 140 12.74 1.07 -17.82
C GLU A 140 11.39 1.73 -17.51
N PHE A 141 10.96 1.66 -16.25
CA PHE A 141 9.73 2.29 -15.81
C PHE A 141 9.80 3.82 -15.90
N LEU A 142 10.93 4.45 -15.55
CA LEU A 142 11.12 5.89 -15.70
C LEU A 142 10.96 6.36 -17.16
N ARG A 143 11.51 5.62 -18.13
CA ARG A 143 11.32 5.92 -19.56
C ARG A 143 9.85 5.83 -19.95
N PHE A 144 9.16 4.80 -19.47
CA PHE A 144 7.71 4.68 -19.67
C PHE A 144 6.93 5.85 -19.04
N LEU A 145 7.28 6.27 -17.83
CA LEU A 145 6.64 7.42 -17.17
C LEU A 145 6.83 8.71 -17.98
N ASP A 146 8.01 8.94 -18.57
CA ASP A 146 8.25 10.10 -19.44
C ASP A 146 7.31 10.11 -20.65
N THR A 147 7.17 8.98 -21.33
CA THR A 147 6.20 8.84 -22.44
C THR A 147 4.76 9.05 -21.98
N ALA A 148 4.38 8.43 -20.86
CA ALA A 148 3.02 8.54 -20.33
C ALA A 148 2.67 9.99 -19.94
N MET A 149 3.61 10.72 -19.33
CA MET A 149 3.44 12.14 -19.00
C MET A 149 3.15 12.96 -20.26
N THR A 150 3.96 12.82 -21.31
CA THR A 150 3.76 13.57 -22.56
C THR A 150 2.39 13.31 -23.18
N ILE A 151 1.94 12.05 -23.18
CA ILE A 151 0.62 11.68 -23.70
C ILE A 151 -0.48 12.36 -22.88
N VAL A 152 -0.41 12.30 -21.55
CA VAL A 152 -1.42 12.93 -20.66
C VAL A 152 -1.39 14.45 -20.78
N GLU A 153 -0.22 15.09 -20.83
CA GLU A 153 -0.05 16.55 -21.00
C GLU A 153 -0.63 17.04 -22.34
N ASN A 154 -0.45 16.30 -23.43
CA ASN A 154 -1.05 16.62 -24.71
C ASN A 154 -2.58 16.50 -24.67
N SER A 155 -3.10 15.48 -23.99
CA SER A 155 -4.55 15.29 -23.82
C SER A 155 -5.20 16.38 -22.94
N LEU A 156 -4.48 16.93 -21.97
CA LEU A 156 -4.93 18.07 -21.16
C LEU A 156 -5.15 19.34 -21.98
N SER A 157 -4.34 19.55 -23.02
CA SER A 157 -4.38 20.76 -23.84
C SER A 157 -5.55 20.75 -24.86
N SER A 158 -6.19 19.61 -25.05
CA SER A 158 -7.22 19.38 -26.09
C SER A 158 -8.55 18.83 -25.55
N GLY A 159 -8.66 18.58 -24.24
CA GLY A 159 -9.76 17.83 -23.63
C GLY A 159 -10.91 18.66 -23.03
N SER A 160 -12.00 17.96 -22.66
CA SER A 160 -13.14 18.55 -21.95
C SER A 160 -12.85 18.83 -20.46
N PRO A 161 -13.65 19.66 -19.77
CA PRO A 161 -13.46 19.94 -18.33
C PRO A 161 -13.50 18.70 -17.41
N VAL A 162 -14.33 17.70 -17.70
CA VAL A 162 -14.42 16.46 -16.90
C VAL A 162 -13.17 15.60 -17.09
N ASP A 163 -12.66 15.53 -18.32
CA ASP A 163 -11.42 14.83 -18.62
C ASP A 163 -10.23 15.52 -17.95
N THR A 164 -10.31 16.85 -17.75
CA THR A 164 -9.26 17.63 -17.12
C THR A 164 -8.98 17.20 -15.67
N VAL A 165 -10.00 16.92 -14.85
CA VAL A 165 -9.81 16.46 -13.46
C VAL A 165 -9.06 15.13 -13.43
N ARG A 166 -9.51 14.15 -14.22
CA ARG A 166 -8.87 12.82 -14.29
C ARG A 166 -7.47 12.91 -14.86
N HIS A 167 -7.24 13.70 -15.89
CA HIS A 167 -5.91 13.86 -16.48
C HIS A 167 -4.93 14.56 -15.51
N LEU A 168 -5.37 15.58 -14.76
CA LEU A 168 -4.55 16.19 -13.70
C LEU A 168 -4.19 15.16 -12.62
N PHE A 169 -5.17 14.34 -12.22
CA PHE A 169 -4.93 13.25 -11.28
C PHE A 169 -3.94 12.23 -11.83
N TYR A 170 -4.09 11.80 -13.08
CA TYR A 170 -3.17 10.86 -13.72
C TYR A 170 -1.75 11.43 -13.80
N LEU A 171 -1.62 12.68 -14.25
CA LEU A 171 -0.32 13.37 -14.30
C LEU A 171 0.30 13.49 -12.91
N GLY A 172 -0.52 13.82 -11.90
CA GLY A 172 -0.11 13.86 -10.49
C GLY A 172 0.46 12.52 -10.02
N ASN A 173 -0.23 11.41 -10.26
CA ASN A 173 0.23 10.07 -9.87
C ASN A 173 1.47 9.62 -10.64
N ILE A 174 1.57 9.91 -11.95
CA ILE A 174 2.74 9.59 -12.77
C ILE A 174 3.98 10.36 -12.25
N LEU A 175 3.82 11.66 -11.96
CA LEU A 175 4.87 12.47 -11.33
C LEU A 175 5.24 11.93 -9.94
N GLY A 176 4.26 11.58 -9.11
CA GLY A 176 4.48 11.03 -7.78
C GLY A 176 5.30 9.74 -7.83
N SER A 177 4.91 8.84 -8.73
CA SER A 177 5.61 7.58 -8.99
C SER A 177 7.05 7.83 -9.45
N LYS A 178 7.25 8.77 -10.39
CA LYS A 178 8.58 9.18 -10.84
C LYS A 178 9.43 9.70 -9.68
N GLY A 179 8.84 10.50 -8.79
CA GLY A 179 9.48 10.96 -7.56
C GLY A 179 9.90 9.81 -6.65
N ILE A 180 9.04 8.82 -6.43
CA ILE A 180 9.35 7.64 -5.61
C ILE A 180 10.54 6.86 -6.20
N ILE A 181 10.54 6.56 -7.50
CA ILE A 181 11.66 5.84 -8.13
C ILE A 181 12.96 6.66 -8.02
N GLN A 182 12.90 7.97 -8.23
CA GLN A 182 14.06 8.85 -8.07
C GLN A 182 14.59 8.82 -6.64
N ALA A 183 13.72 8.88 -5.63
CA ALA A 183 14.10 8.79 -4.23
C ALA A 183 14.77 7.44 -3.94
N LYS A 184 14.10 6.33 -4.26
CA LYS A 184 14.61 4.96 -4.06
C LYS A 184 15.90 4.63 -4.84
N THR A 185 16.27 5.46 -5.81
CA THR A 185 17.53 5.35 -6.57
C THR A 185 18.55 6.45 -6.23
N GLY A 186 18.38 7.14 -5.09
CA GLY A 186 19.34 8.11 -4.57
C GLY A 186 19.29 9.51 -5.20
N LYS A 187 18.33 9.78 -6.09
CA LYS A 187 18.18 11.05 -6.83
C LYS A 187 17.27 12.03 -6.07
N TRP A 188 17.55 12.25 -4.78
CA TRP A 188 16.67 12.91 -3.81
C TRP A 188 16.23 14.33 -4.21
N PHE A 189 17.15 15.19 -4.68
CA PHE A 189 16.78 16.55 -5.14
C PHE A 189 15.79 16.55 -6.30
N ARG A 190 15.98 15.63 -7.26
CA ARG A 190 15.06 15.46 -8.39
C ARG A 190 13.72 14.90 -7.89
N ALA A 191 13.77 13.96 -6.94
CA ALA A 191 12.58 13.38 -6.33
C ALA A 191 11.71 14.47 -5.65
N ALA A 192 12.32 15.33 -4.82
CA ALA A 192 11.62 16.42 -4.14
C ALA A 192 10.95 17.38 -5.14
N LYS A 193 11.69 17.83 -6.18
CA LYS A 193 11.14 18.68 -7.23
C LYS A 193 9.96 18.02 -7.96
N THR A 194 10.07 16.72 -8.25
CA THR A 194 9.02 15.97 -8.95
C THR A 194 7.80 15.75 -8.06
N ALA A 195 7.99 15.45 -6.77
CA ALA A 195 6.93 15.29 -5.78
C ALA A 195 6.13 16.60 -5.57
N THR A 196 6.80 17.75 -5.50
CA THR A 196 6.11 19.06 -5.40
C THR A 196 5.23 19.31 -6.62
N ARG A 197 5.68 18.97 -7.83
CA ARG A 197 4.85 19.07 -9.05
C ARG A 197 3.67 18.10 -9.00
N SER A 198 3.87 16.87 -8.52
CA SER A 198 2.80 15.89 -8.32
C SER A 198 1.69 16.47 -7.41
N VAL A 199 2.07 16.99 -6.24
CA VAL A 199 1.13 17.60 -5.28
C VAL A 199 0.39 18.79 -5.88
N ALA A 200 1.06 19.62 -6.70
CA ALA A 200 0.40 20.72 -7.39
C ALA A 200 -0.72 20.23 -8.32
N MET A 201 -0.47 19.18 -9.11
CA MET A 201 -1.48 18.59 -10.00
C MET A 201 -2.64 17.95 -9.23
N LEU A 202 -2.34 17.23 -8.14
CA LEU A 202 -3.38 16.59 -7.30
C LEU A 202 -4.25 17.63 -6.58
N ARG A 203 -3.64 18.70 -6.05
CA ARG A 203 -4.38 19.82 -5.46
C ARG A 203 -5.26 20.51 -6.48
N GLU A 204 -4.79 20.71 -7.71
CA GLU A 204 -5.59 21.30 -8.77
C GLU A 204 -6.76 20.38 -9.19
N ALA A 205 -6.54 19.06 -9.28
CA ALA A 205 -7.62 18.10 -9.52
C ALA A 205 -8.70 18.19 -8.43
N LYS A 206 -8.29 18.19 -7.15
CA LYS A 206 -9.19 18.33 -5.99
C LYS A 206 -9.88 19.69 -5.92
N LYS A 207 -9.22 20.75 -6.36
CA LYS A 207 -9.81 22.10 -6.42
C LYS A 207 -10.93 22.18 -7.46
N ARG A 208 -10.75 21.51 -8.60
CA ARG A 208 -11.74 21.47 -9.69
C ARG A 208 -12.93 20.58 -9.37
N ASP A 209 -12.69 19.48 -8.67
CA ASP A 209 -13.75 18.62 -8.16
C ASP A 209 -13.49 18.32 -6.68
N SER A 210 -14.23 19.03 -5.83
CA SER A 210 -14.14 18.88 -4.37
C SER A 210 -14.63 17.52 -3.87
N THR A 211 -15.30 16.70 -4.70
CA THR A 211 -15.71 15.34 -4.36
C THR A 211 -14.70 14.28 -4.79
N PHE A 212 -13.65 14.65 -5.54
CA PHE A 212 -12.65 13.72 -6.04
C PHE A 212 -11.61 13.35 -4.96
N LEU A 213 -12.02 12.49 -4.02
CA LEU A 213 -11.25 12.13 -2.83
C LEU A 213 -9.93 11.39 -3.14
N ALA A 214 -9.84 10.68 -4.27
CA ALA A 214 -8.65 9.94 -4.68
C ALA A 214 -7.38 10.83 -4.74
N ALA A 215 -7.54 12.12 -5.09
CA ALA A 215 -6.42 13.06 -5.14
C ALA A 215 -5.81 13.38 -3.77
N LEU A 216 -6.55 13.17 -2.67
CA LEU A 216 -6.10 13.46 -1.32
C LEU A 216 -5.00 12.50 -0.85
N LEU A 217 -4.94 11.27 -1.36
CA LEU A 217 -3.93 10.30 -0.94
C LEU A 217 -2.50 10.82 -1.15
N GLY A 218 -2.18 11.27 -2.36
CA GLY A 218 -0.84 11.77 -2.68
C GLY A 218 -0.50 13.08 -1.97
N VAL A 219 -1.49 13.96 -1.78
CA VAL A 219 -1.33 15.22 -1.03
C VAL A 219 -1.07 14.93 0.45
N GLY A 220 -1.85 14.02 1.02
CA GLY A 220 -1.77 13.64 2.42
C GLY A 220 -0.47 12.92 2.76
N LEU A 221 -0.04 11.97 1.93
CA LEU A 221 1.26 11.30 2.07
C LEU A 221 2.42 12.29 2.04
N PHE A 222 2.39 13.26 1.12
CA PHE A 222 3.42 14.30 1.05
C PHE A 222 3.42 15.15 2.31
N ASN A 223 2.26 15.67 2.73
CA ASN A 223 2.15 16.51 3.93
C ASN A 223 2.59 15.77 5.21
N TYR A 224 2.17 14.51 5.37
CA TYR A 224 2.51 13.67 6.54
C TYR A 224 4.02 13.42 6.60
N TYR A 225 4.59 12.77 5.58
CA TYR A 225 5.99 12.37 5.62
C TYR A 225 6.95 13.56 5.52
N LEU A 226 6.60 14.64 4.81
CA LEU A 226 7.45 15.83 4.79
C LEU A 226 7.53 16.48 6.18
N SER A 227 6.41 16.51 6.92
CA SER A 227 6.37 17.09 8.27
C SER A 227 7.12 16.24 9.29
N GLN A 228 6.99 14.92 9.22
CA GLN A 228 7.77 14.01 10.08
C GLN A 228 9.28 14.18 9.87
N ASN A 229 9.69 14.45 8.64
CA ASN A 229 11.08 14.54 8.24
C ASN A 229 11.71 15.94 8.43
N LEU A 230 10.90 17.01 8.33
CA LEU A 230 11.35 18.40 8.40
C LEU A 230 10.79 19.19 9.59
N GLY A 231 10.05 18.55 10.49
CA GLY A 231 9.46 19.21 11.67
C GLY A 231 10.49 19.83 12.61
N TRP A 232 11.76 19.41 12.53
CA TRP A 232 12.88 20.00 13.27
C TRP A 232 13.36 21.34 12.67
N VAL A 233 13.00 21.67 11.42
CA VAL A 233 13.41 22.91 10.76
C VAL A 233 12.59 24.08 11.32
N PRO A 234 13.21 25.11 11.91
CA PRO A 234 12.47 26.27 12.42
C PRO A 234 11.57 26.89 11.35
N PHE A 235 10.36 27.30 11.75
CA PHE A 235 9.33 27.89 10.89
C PHE A 235 8.71 26.96 9.84
N PHE A 236 9.11 25.68 9.77
CA PHE A 236 8.41 24.69 8.98
C PHE A 236 7.07 24.37 9.64
N LYS A 237 5.96 24.60 8.93
CA LYS A 237 4.62 24.30 9.46
C LYS A 237 4.43 22.79 9.51
N ASP A 238 4.24 22.24 10.71
CA ASP A 238 3.81 20.86 10.87
C ASP A 238 2.42 20.67 10.24
N ARG A 239 2.34 19.76 9.27
CA ARG A 239 1.13 19.35 8.57
C ARG A 239 0.85 17.86 8.74
N THR A 240 1.41 17.21 9.77
CA THR A 240 1.21 15.79 10.04
C THR A 240 -0.28 15.45 10.14
N GLU A 241 -1.03 16.19 10.97
CA GLU A 241 -2.47 15.96 11.17
C GLU A 241 -3.32 16.37 9.96
N GLU A 242 -2.90 17.37 9.18
CA GLU A 242 -3.53 17.70 7.89
C GLU A 242 -3.36 16.54 6.91
N GLY A 243 -2.14 16.02 6.77
CA GLY A 243 -1.85 14.90 5.90
C GLY A 243 -2.59 13.63 6.30
N LEU A 244 -2.69 13.35 7.61
CA LEU A 244 -3.45 12.21 8.11
C LEU A 244 -4.95 12.32 7.79
N ARG A 245 -5.56 13.49 7.99
CA ARG A 245 -6.97 13.71 7.63
C ARG A 245 -7.21 13.50 6.13
N ASP A 246 -6.30 13.98 5.28
CA ASP A 246 -6.39 13.78 3.83
C ASP A 246 -6.28 12.30 3.44
N ILE A 247 -5.38 11.54 4.07
CA ILE A 247 -5.22 10.10 3.85
C ILE A 247 -6.49 9.35 4.27
N VAL A 248 -7.04 9.67 5.44
CA VAL A 248 -8.30 9.07 5.92
C VAL A 248 -9.46 9.42 4.99
N ALA A 249 -9.59 10.67 4.55
CA ALA A 249 -10.63 11.02 3.58
C ALA A 249 -10.47 10.27 2.25
N ALA A 250 -9.24 9.95 1.84
CA ALA A 250 -9.00 9.17 0.63
C ALA A 250 -9.40 7.68 0.75
N THR A 251 -9.63 7.14 1.95
CA THR A 251 -10.17 5.77 2.10
C THR A 251 -11.62 5.65 1.66
N GLU A 252 -12.33 6.77 1.50
CA GLU A 252 -13.71 6.84 1.01
C GLU A 252 -13.79 7.12 -0.51
N ALA A 253 -12.66 7.04 -1.22
CA ALA A 253 -12.62 7.26 -2.67
C ALA A 253 -13.28 6.13 -3.47
N GLU A 254 -13.54 6.37 -4.76
CA GLU A 254 -14.01 5.30 -5.65
C GLU A 254 -12.96 4.18 -5.79
N PHE A 255 -13.44 2.94 -5.89
CA PHE A 255 -12.59 1.79 -6.20
C PHE A 255 -11.78 2.06 -7.49
N PRO A 256 -10.49 1.68 -7.55
CA PRO A 256 -9.68 1.01 -6.53
C PRO A 256 -8.82 1.95 -5.67
N TYR A 257 -9.10 3.25 -5.64
CA TYR A 257 -8.22 4.24 -5.01
C TYR A 257 -8.26 4.21 -3.48
N ASP A 258 -9.42 3.86 -2.92
CA ASP A 258 -9.65 3.57 -1.51
C ASP A 258 -8.64 2.55 -0.95
N TYR A 259 -8.40 1.45 -1.65
CA TYR A 259 -7.46 0.41 -1.19
C TYR A 259 -6.02 0.91 -1.08
N ALA A 260 -5.56 1.77 -2.00
CA ALA A 260 -4.24 2.37 -1.90
C ALA A 260 -4.13 3.28 -0.66
N ALA A 261 -5.21 4.02 -0.35
CA ALA A 261 -5.28 4.86 0.84
C ALA A 261 -5.35 4.03 2.12
N MET A 262 -6.13 2.96 2.16
CA MET A 262 -6.20 2.03 3.29
C MET A 262 -4.84 1.39 3.59
N ASN A 263 -4.12 0.92 2.55
CA ASN A 263 -2.77 0.39 2.73
C ASN A 263 -1.82 1.43 3.35
N ALA A 264 -1.80 2.66 2.80
CA ALA A 264 -1.00 3.75 3.36
C ALA A 264 -1.37 4.06 4.81
N TYR A 265 -2.67 4.15 5.09
CA TYR A 265 -3.16 4.46 6.42
C TYR A 265 -2.80 3.39 7.45
N CYS A 266 -2.93 2.11 7.09
CA CYS A 266 -2.52 1.00 7.94
C CYS A 266 -1.04 1.09 8.37
N TRP A 267 -0.13 1.45 7.47
CA TRP A 267 1.29 1.61 7.83
C TRP A 267 1.51 2.78 8.80
N ILE A 268 0.82 3.90 8.59
CA ILE A 268 0.84 5.04 9.53
C ILE A 268 0.28 4.63 10.91
N LEU A 269 -0.79 3.82 10.93
CA LEU A 269 -1.34 3.29 12.18
C LEU A 269 -0.33 2.38 12.89
N ILE A 270 0.41 1.54 12.16
CA ILE A 270 1.49 0.72 12.73
C ILE A 270 2.61 1.60 13.30
N GLU A 271 3.04 2.65 12.58
CA GLU A 271 4.03 3.63 13.06
C GLU A 271 3.58 4.32 14.36
N ARG A 272 2.28 4.60 14.49
CA ARG A 272 1.64 5.20 15.67
C ARG A 272 1.27 4.20 16.77
N ALA A 273 1.67 2.93 16.64
CA ALA A 273 1.31 1.84 17.54
C ALA A 273 -0.22 1.55 17.68
N GLU A 274 -1.03 1.98 16.71
CA GLU A 274 -2.48 1.72 16.63
C GLU A 274 -2.75 0.36 15.95
N TYR A 275 -2.11 -0.71 16.44
CA TYR A 275 -2.07 -2.03 15.78
C TYR A 275 -3.44 -2.70 15.62
N VAL A 276 -4.33 -2.56 16.61
CA VAL A 276 -5.69 -3.12 16.54
C VAL A 276 -6.46 -2.54 15.37
N ARG A 277 -6.31 -1.23 15.14
CA ARG A 277 -7.01 -0.53 14.06
C ARG A 277 -6.44 -0.90 12.69
N ALA A 278 -5.11 -0.98 12.58
CA ALA A 278 -4.46 -1.46 11.36
C ALA A 278 -4.88 -2.90 10.99
N ASP A 279 -4.94 -3.82 11.98
CA ASP A 279 -5.43 -5.19 11.76
C ASP A 279 -6.89 -5.21 11.32
N SER A 280 -7.74 -4.34 11.88
CA SER A 280 -9.16 -4.25 11.51
C SER A 280 -9.35 -3.88 10.04
N ILE A 281 -8.71 -2.79 9.59
CA ILE A 281 -8.80 -2.31 8.20
C ILE A 281 -8.23 -3.35 7.25
N ALA A 282 -7.08 -3.95 7.58
CA ALA A 282 -6.49 -4.99 6.75
C ALA A 282 -7.41 -6.21 6.58
N ARG A 283 -8.14 -6.60 7.63
CA ARG A 283 -9.06 -7.73 7.57
C ARG A 283 -10.34 -7.46 6.80
N GLU A 284 -10.81 -6.22 6.81
CA GLU A 284 -11.91 -5.79 5.94
C GLU A 284 -11.55 -6.05 4.48
N VAL A 285 -10.37 -5.59 4.04
CA VAL A 285 -9.87 -5.86 2.69
C VAL A 285 -9.66 -7.36 2.42
N LEU A 286 -9.10 -8.11 3.38
CA LEU A 286 -8.85 -9.54 3.23
C LEU A 286 -10.13 -10.39 3.20
N ALA A 287 -11.27 -9.84 3.61
CA ALA A 287 -12.57 -10.52 3.47
C ALA A 287 -12.94 -10.64 1.98
N ASP A 288 -12.72 -9.58 1.21
CA ASP A 288 -12.99 -9.54 -0.24
C ASP A 288 -11.84 -10.11 -1.07
N TYR A 289 -10.60 -9.85 -0.64
CA TYR A 289 -9.37 -10.27 -1.32
C TYR A 289 -8.47 -11.15 -0.43
N PRO A 290 -8.88 -12.39 -0.10
CA PRO A 290 -8.18 -13.24 0.86
C PRO A 290 -6.77 -13.66 0.42
N ARG A 291 -6.39 -13.45 -0.84
CA ARG A 291 -5.05 -13.78 -1.33
C ARG A 291 -4.13 -12.56 -1.46
N ASN A 292 -4.59 -11.38 -1.04
CA ASN A 292 -3.82 -10.15 -1.14
C ASN A 292 -2.71 -10.11 -0.07
N THR A 293 -1.46 -10.28 -0.49
CA THR A 293 -0.30 -10.31 0.43
C THR A 293 0.03 -8.93 1.02
N ILE A 294 -0.31 -7.84 0.32
CA ILE A 294 -0.06 -6.47 0.79
C ILE A 294 -0.86 -6.17 2.06
N PHE A 295 -2.09 -6.65 2.17
CA PHE A 295 -2.88 -6.52 3.39
C PHE A 295 -2.63 -7.65 4.39
N LEU A 296 -2.25 -8.84 3.92
CA LEU A 296 -1.89 -9.93 4.81
C LEU A 296 -0.61 -9.64 5.61
N ARG A 297 0.39 -8.98 5.03
CA ARG A 297 1.58 -8.52 5.76
C ARG A 297 1.24 -7.47 6.82
N ILE A 298 0.30 -6.56 6.53
CA ILE A 298 -0.19 -5.58 7.52
C ILE A 298 -0.84 -6.32 8.68
N ALA A 299 -1.72 -7.29 8.41
CA ALA A 299 -2.38 -8.08 9.44
C ALA A 299 -1.38 -8.91 10.26
N ALA A 300 -0.42 -9.58 9.62
CA ALA A 300 0.62 -10.37 10.27
C ALA A 300 1.50 -9.50 11.19
N ARG A 301 1.97 -8.34 10.71
CA ARG A 301 2.75 -7.41 11.52
C ARG A 301 1.93 -6.82 12.65
N SER A 302 0.72 -6.36 12.38
CA SER A 302 -0.14 -5.74 13.39
C SER A 302 -0.52 -6.72 14.51
N THR A 303 -0.77 -7.98 14.18
CA THR A 303 -1.06 -9.01 15.19
C THR A 303 0.16 -9.38 16.03
N LEU A 304 1.36 -9.46 15.41
CA LEU A 304 2.60 -9.63 16.15
C LEU A 304 2.85 -8.49 17.14
N MET A 305 2.77 -7.25 16.66
CA MET A 305 3.02 -6.05 17.47
C MET A 305 1.97 -5.85 18.57
N ASN A 306 0.80 -6.46 18.42
CA ASN A 306 -0.28 -6.46 19.41
C ASN A 306 -0.28 -7.73 20.29
N GLU A 307 0.85 -8.43 20.37
CA GLU A 307 1.06 -9.60 21.24
C GLU A 307 0.06 -10.76 21.00
N LYS A 308 -0.56 -10.83 19.82
CA LYS A 308 -1.48 -11.90 19.42
C LYS A 308 -0.72 -13.02 18.71
N PHE A 309 0.23 -13.63 19.41
CA PHE A 309 1.26 -14.49 18.82
C PHE A 309 0.71 -15.70 18.05
N ASP A 310 -0.30 -16.42 18.56
CA ASP A 310 -0.93 -17.52 17.81
C ASP A 310 -1.52 -17.06 16.48
N LYS A 311 -2.10 -15.85 16.46
CA LYS A 311 -2.70 -15.25 15.27
C LYS A 311 -1.61 -14.80 14.31
N ALA A 312 -0.57 -14.14 14.81
CA ALA A 312 0.60 -13.73 14.04
C ALA A 312 1.29 -14.93 13.37
N LEU A 313 1.47 -16.05 14.08
CA LEU A 313 2.03 -17.27 13.54
C LEU A 313 1.19 -17.84 12.38
N ARG A 314 -0.15 -17.82 12.49
CA ARG A 314 -1.05 -18.24 11.41
C ARG A 314 -1.00 -17.31 10.21
N ASP A 315 -1.08 -16.00 10.44
CA ASP A 315 -1.04 -15.00 9.37
C ASP A 315 0.31 -15.00 8.66
N GLY A 316 1.42 -15.18 9.40
CA GLY A 316 2.77 -15.35 8.85
C GLY A 316 2.90 -16.59 7.97
N ARG A 317 2.39 -17.76 8.39
CA ARG A 317 2.38 -18.97 7.54
C ARG A 317 1.63 -18.73 6.24
N ARG A 318 0.44 -18.13 6.33
CA ARG A 318 -0.38 -17.79 5.16
C ARG A 318 0.35 -16.81 4.23
N LEU A 319 1.06 -15.82 4.78
CA LEU A 319 1.84 -14.86 3.99
C LEU A 319 2.98 -15.56 3.25
N ARG A 320 3.73 -16.43 3.94
CA ARG A 320 4.79 -17.25 3.34
C ARG A 320 4.24 -18.09 2.19
N ASP A 321 3.18 -18.84 2.43
CA ASP A 321 2.61 -19.78 1.47
C ASP A 321 2.11 -19.03 0.22
N LEU A 322 1.34 -17.95 0.39
CA LEU A 322 0.88 -17.13 -0.73
C LEU A 322 2.02 -16.46 -1.49
N THR A 323 3.08 -16.03 -0.80
CA THR A 323 4.26 -15.43 -1.45
C THR A 323 5.05 -16.45 -2.26
N LEU A 324 5.09 -17.72 -1.82
CA LEU A 324 5.70 -18.82 -2.55
C LEU A 324 4.86 -19.28 -3.75
N GLU A 325 3.53 -19.24 -3.65
CA GLU A 325 2.57 -19.60 -4.70
C GLU A 325 2.44 -18.58 -5.84
N ARG A 326 2.95 -17.35 -5.67
CA ARG A 326 2.77 -16.26 -6.65
C ARG A 326 3.29 -16.64 -8.03
N GLU A 327 2.45 -16.39 -9.05
CA GLU A 327 2.79 -16.55 -10.46
C GLU A 327 3.84 -15.50 -10.88
N GLY A 328 4.85 -15.92 -11.66
CA GLY A 328 5.82 -15.03 -12.30
C GLY A 328 7.27 -15.23 -11.86
N ALA A 329 8.20 -14.58 -12.57
CA ALA A 329 9.64 -14.69 -12.31
C ALA A 329 10.11 -13.89 -11.08
N LEU A 330 9.28 -12.94 -10.61
CA LEU A 330 9.61 -12.05 -9.50
C LEU A 330 8.85 -12.47 -8.26
N ARG A 331 9.59 -12.57 -7.16
CA ARG A 331 9.06 -12.81 -5.82
C ARG A 331 9.29 -11.59 -4.95
N ASN A 332 8.31 -11.26 -4.12
CA ASN A 332 8.51 -10.29 -3.06
C ASN A 332 9.35 -10.93 -1.94
N TRP A 333 10.67 -10.75 -1.99
CA TRP A 333 11.60 -11.27 -0.99
C TRP A 333 11.45 -10.59 0.38
N SER A 334 11.01 -9.34 0.40
CA SER A 334 10.71 -8.58 1.61
C SER A 334 9.55 -9.22 2.37
N ASP A 335 8.41 -9.46 1.70
CA ASP A 335 7.25 -10.15 2.28
C ASP A 335 7.59 -11.58 2.74
N LEU A 336 8.38 -12.32 1.95
CA LEU A 336 8.75 -13.70 2.31
C LEU A 336 9.58 -13.74 3.61
N LEU A 337 10.62 -12.92 3.72
CA LEU A 337 11.47 -12.89 4.90
C LEU A 337 10.75 -12.27 6.10
N MET A 338 9.89 -11.27 5.88
CA MET A 338 9.00 -10.75 6.93
C MET A 338 8.08 -11.84 7.47
N ALA A 339 7.53 -12.70 6.61
CA ALA A 339 6.69 -13.81 7.04
C ALA A 339 7.45 -14.75 7.97
N TYR A 340 8.69 -15.11 7.62
CA TYR A 340 9.57 -15.92 8.46
C TYR A 340 9.92 -15.22 9.78
N GLU A 341 10.25 -13.93 9.75
CA GLU A 341 10.47 -13.12 10.96
C GLU A 341 9.25 -13.19 11.89
N VAL A 342 8.06 -12.86 11.37
CA VAL A 342 6.82 -12.87 12.15
C VAL A 342 6.57 -14.24 12.78
N MET A 343 6.74 -15.31 12.00
CA MET A 343 6.56 -16.67 12.48
C MET A 343 7.57 -17.05 13.56
N ALA A 344 8.85 -16.71 13.38
CA ALA A 344 9.90 -17.07 14.31
C ALA A 344 9.79 -16.29 15.62
N THR A 345 9.52 -14.99 15.55
CA THR A 345 9.26 -14.15 16.73
C THR A 345 8.02 -14.66 17.48
N ALA A 346 6.90 -14.90 16.79
CA ALA A 346 5.70 -15.42 17.44
C ALA A 346 5.93 -16.79 18.10
N ALA A 347 6.73 -17.67 17.49
CA ALA A 347 7.07 -18.96 18.09
C ALA A 347 7.92 -18.80 19.37
N LEU A 348 8.86 -17.85 19.41
CA LEU A 348 9.61 -17.55 20.63
C LEU A 348 8.71 -17.06 21.75
N GLU A 349 7.84 -16.10 21.45
CA GLU A 349 6.91 -15.52 22.44
C GLU A 349 5.87 -16.54 22.96
N LEU A 350 5.65 -17.63 22.21
CA LEU A 350 4.84 -18.78 22.63
C LEU A 350 5.65 -19.85 23.39
N ASN A 351 6.88 -19.54 23.77
CA ASN A 351 7.85 -20.44 24.40
C ASN A 351 8.13 -21.71 23.57
N ARG A 352 8.30 -21.54 22.25
CA ARG A 352 8.63 -22.62 21.28
C ARG A 352 9.97 -22.37 20.58
N PRO A 353 11.09 -22.34 21.30
CA PRO A 353 12.38 -21.94 20.74
C PRO A 353 12.91 -22.89 19.65
N HIS A 354 12.64 -24.20 19.76
CA HIS A 354 12.99 -25.14 18.68
C HIS A 354 12.21 -24.86 17.39
N GLU A 355 10.94 -24.47 17.49
CA GLU A 355 10.14 -24.12 16.32
C GLU A 355 10.66 -22.82 15.69
N ALA A 356 10.97 -21.82 16.50
CA ALA A 356 11.57 -20.57 16.03
C ALA A 356 12.90 -20.79 15.31
N LEU A 357 13.82 -21.59 15.88
CA LEU A 357 15.09 -21.94 15.26
C LEU A 357 14.89 -22.64 13.91
N ARG A 358 13.96 -23.59 13.84
CA ARG A 358 13.63 -24.29 12.59
C ARG A 358 13.12 -23.31 11.53
N ILE A 359 12.25 -22.38 11.91
CA ILE A 359 11.71 -21.34 11.00
C ILE A 359 12.82 -20.42 10.50
N ALA A 360 13.72 -19.98 11.39
CA ALA A 360 14.85 -19.12 11.02
C ALA A 360 15.79 -19.82 10.02
N ARG A 361 16.16 -21.08 10.28
CA ARG A 361 16.97 -21.89 9.35
C ARG A 361 16.32 -22.06 7.98
N GLU A 362 15.03 -22.41 7.96
CA GLU A 362 14.26 -22.56 6.72
C GLU A 362 14.28 -21.28 5.87
N ALA A 363 14.30 -20.11 6.51
CA ALA A 363 14.40 -18.82 5.85
C ALA A 363 15.81 -18.54 5.30
N LEU A 364 16.85 -18.85 6.07
CA LEU A 364 18.25 -18.61 5.72
C LEU A 364 18.77 -19.59 4.65
N GLU A 365 18.10 -20.73 4.47
CA GLU A 365 18.32 -21.66 3.35
C GLU A 365 17.76 -21.13 2.02
N LYS A 366 16.96 -20.05 2.02
CA LYS A 366 16.41 -19.50 0.77
C LYS A 366 17.49 -18.78 -0.04
N GLU A 367 17.61 -19.15 -1.30
CA GLU A 367 18.48 -18.46 -2.27
C GLU A 367 17.91 -17.08 -2.65
N VAL A 368 18.19 -16.07 -1.84
CA VAL A 368 17.82 -14.68 -2.14
C VAL A 368 18.71 -14.14 -3.27
N PRO A 369 18.16 -13.71 -4.41
CA PRO A 369 18.96 -13.25 -5.54
C PRO A 369 19.69 -11.96 -5.20
N MET A 370 20.87 -11.76 -5.78
CA MET A 370 21.75 -10.61 -5.49
C MET A 370 21.07 -9.24 -5.59
N TRP A 371 20.11 -9.07 -6.50
CA TRP A 371 19.38 -7.81 -6.63
C TRP A 371 18.47 -7.54 -5.42
N ALA A 372 17.86 -8.59 -4.86
CA ALA A 372 16.97 -8.46 -3.71
C ALA A 372 17.77 -8.25 -2.41
N GLN A 373 18.98 -8.79 -2.31
CA GLN A 373 19.90 -8.54 -1.19
C GLN A 373 20.29 -7.07 -1.04
N LYS A 374 20.04 -6.22 -2.05
CA LYS A 374 20.27 -4.76 -1.98
C LYS A 374 19.07 -3.98 -1.44
N ILE A 375 17.96 -4.65 -1.15
CA ILE A 375 16.76 -4.02 -0.59
C ILE A 375 16.92 -3.96 0.93
N ASP A 376 16.80 -2.77 1.51
CA ASP A 376 17.00 -2.54 2.95
C ASP A 376 16.15 -3.46 3.83
N HIS A 377 14.86 -3.63 3.48
CA HIS A 377 13.97 -4.51 4.24
C HIS A 377 14.38 -5.98 4.17
N VAL A 378 14.85 -6.47 3.01
CA VAL A 378 15.41 -7.82 2.87
C VAL A 378 16.63 -7.99 3.76
N GLN A 379 17.54 -7.02 3.78
CA GLN A 379 18.74 -7.06 4.64
C GLN A 379 18.38 -7.07 6.12
N ASN A 380 17.39 -6.26 6.53
CA ASN A 380 16.95 -6.17 7.91
C ASN A 380 16.34 -7.49 8.40
N HIS A 381 15.39 -8.06 7.64
CA HIS A 381 14.76 -9.34 7.99
C HIS A 381 15.78 -10.48 8.00
N TRP A 382 16.69 -10.50 7.02
CA TRP A 382 17.77 -11.51 6.95
C TRP A 382 18.71 -11.43 8.16
N SER A 383 19.13 -10.21 8.53
CA SER A 383 20.02 -9.98 9.66
C SER A 383 19.35 -10.41 10.96
N TYR A 384 18.07 -10.06 11.16
CA TYR A 384 17.30 -10.46 12.33
C TYR A 384 17.20 -11.99 12.46
N LEU A 385 16.87 -12.69 11.38
CA LEU A 385 16.78 -14.15 11.37
C LEU A 385 18.15 -14.82 11.62
N THR A 386 19.23 -14.24 11.08
CA THR A 386 20.61 -14.70 11.32
C THR A 386 21.01 -14.54 12.79
N GLU A 387 20.69 -13.41 13.41
CA GLU A 387 20.97 -13.17 14.82
C GLU A 387 20.16 -14.10 15.72
N MET A 388 18.88 -14.31 15.40
CA MET A 388 18.01 -15.25 16.10
C MET A 388 18.55 -16.68 16.04
N GLU A 389 18.93 -17.17 14.87
CA GLU A 389 19.52 -18.51 14.71
C GLU A 389 20.76 -18.66 15.62
N LYS A 390 21.70 -17.70 15.54
CA LYS A 390 22.92 -17.72 16.35
C LYS A 390 22.65 -17.72 17.86
N LYS A 391 21.63 -16.98 18.32
CA LYS A 391 21.24 -16.93 19.74
C LYS A 391 20.70 -18.28 20.20
N LEU A 392 19.82 -18.89 19.42
CA LEU A 392 19.17 -20.15 19.78
C LEU A 392 20.11 -21.37 19.65
N ASP A 393 21.06 -21.36 18.72
CA ASP A 393 21.98 -22.48 18.49
C ASP A 393 23.09 -22.62 19.56
N LYS A 394 23.54 -21.51 20.17
CA LYS A 394 24.63 -21.49 21.16
C LYS A 394 24.22 -21.89 22.59
N GLY A 395 23.31 -22.84 22.73
CA GLY A 395 22.76 -23.25 24.04
C GLY A 395 21.65 -22.34 24.57
N GLY A 396 21.32 -21.24 23.88
CA GLY A 396 20.28 -20.30 24.29
C GLY A 396 18.86 -20.86 24.28
N ILE A 397 18.64 -22.08 23.78
CA ILE A 397 17.35 -22.77 23.94
C ILE A 397 17.11 -23.14 25.41
N GLU A 398 18.12 -23.64 26.13
CA GLU A 398 17.96 -24.01 27.54
C GLU A 398 17.70 -22.75 28.39
N ASP A 399 18.43 -21.67 28.10
CA ASP A 399 18.22 -20.36 28.74
C ASP A 399 16.82 -19.79 28.43
N ALA A 400 16.38 -19.84 27.17
CA ALA A 400 15.07 -19.31 26.76
C ALA A 400 13.88 -20.09 27.33
N LEU A 401 14.05 -21.36 27.71
CA LEU A 401 13.02 -22.14 28.39
C LEU A 401 13.00 -21.89 29.91
N SER A 402 14.06 -21.28 30.46
CA SER A 402 14.24 -21.05 31.90
C SER A 402 13.78 -19.66 32.38
N GLU A 403 13.63 -18.70 31.46
CA GLU A 403 13.00 -17.38 31.65
C GLU A 403 11.48 -17.46 31.49
#